data_AF-A0A7Y0DI60-F1
#
_entry.id   AF-A0A7Y0DI60-F1
#
_cell.length_a   1.000
_cell.length_b   1.000
_cell.length_c   1.000
_cell.angle_alpha   90.00
_cell.angle_beta   90.00
_cell.angle_gamma   90.00
#
_symmetry.space_group_name_H-M   'P 1'
#
loop_
_entity.id
_entity.type
_entity.pdbx_description
1 polymer ?
#
loop_
_entity_poly.entity_id
_entity_poly.type
_entity_poly.pdbx_seq_one_letter_code
_entity_poly.pdbx_strand_id
1 'polypeptide(L)'
;MKNQSFRRRLGFAMQGVTIAWRGEKSFRQQCIVALGVVFILLWRRPALVWWALLLLNCGLVLAAELFNTALEHALDHLSPERHPAIQVAKDCGAGAVLLLSLTGVCVFIAFLVATWRT
;
A
#
# COMPACT_ATOMS: atom_id res chain seq x y z
N MET A 1 -17.61 -15.16 -9.51
CA MET A 1 -17.13 -14.61 -8.22
C MET A 1 -18.20 -14.53 -7.13
N LYS A 2 -19.50 -14.35 -7.44
CA LYS A 2 -20.58 -14.55 -6.45
C LYS A 2 -20.83 -16.06 -6.22
N ASN A 3 -21.20 -16.46 -4.99
CA ASN A 3 -21.47 -17.84 -4.53
C ASN A 3 -20.32 -18.79 -4.11
N GLN A 4 -19.11 -18.30 -3.85
CA GLN A 4 -18.06 -19.14 -3.21
C GLN A 4 -18.00 -18.94 -1.69
N SER A 5 -17.59 -19.99 -0.96
CA SER A 5 -17.43 -19.96 0.50
C SER A 5 -16.41 -18.90 0.93
N PHE A 6 -16.62 -18.33 2.12
CA PHE A 6 -15.76 -17.27 2.67
C PHE A 6 -14.27 -17.65 2.67
N ARG A 7 -13.96 -18.90 3.04
CA ARG A 7 -12.59 -19.44 3.02
C ARG A 7 -11.95 -19.38 1.63
N ARG A 8 -12.70 -19.68 0.58
CA ARG A 8 -12.21 -19.66 -0.81
C ARG A 8 -11.96 -18.23 -1.29
N ARG A 9 -12.81 -17.27 -0.88
CA ARG A 9 -12.60 -15.84 -1.15
C ARG A 9 -11.36 -15.28 -0.46
N LEU A 10 -11.14 -15.66 0.80
CA LEU A 10 -9.90 -15.33 1.51
C LEU A 10 -8.67 -15.93 0.81
N GLY A 11 -8.76 -17.17 0.34
CA GLY A 11 -7.70 -17.80 -0.45
C GLY A 11 -7.30 -16.98 -1.68
N PHE A 12 -8.27 -16.46 -2.43
CA PHE A 12 -7.98 -15.59 -3.58
C PHE A 12 -7.39 -14.23 -3.17
N ALA A 13 -7.91 -13.60 -2.12
CA ALA A 13 -7.36 -12.35 -1.61
C ALA A 13 -5.88 -12.51 -1.20
N MET A 14 -5.55 -13.59 -0.48
CA MET A 14 -4.18 -13.94 -0.11
C MET A 14 -3.29 -14.25 -1.30
N GLN A 15 -3.86 -14.85 -2.35
CA GLN A 15 -3.13 -15.08 -3.60
C GLN A 15 -2.76 -13.77 -4.28
N GLY A 16 -3.66 -12.78 -4.31
CA GLY A 16 -3.38 -11.43 -4.80
C GLY A 16 -2.22 -10.75 -4.06
N VAL A 17 -2.23 -10.82 -2.72
CA VAL A 17 -1.12 -10.31 -1.89
C VAL A 17 0.19 -11.04 -2.18
N THR A 18 0.13 -12.36 -2.37
CA THR A 18 1.32 -13.18 -2.67
C THR A 18 1.92 -12.84 -4.04
N ILE A 19 1.07 -12.55 -5.04
CA ILE A 19 1.50 -12.12 -6.38
C ILE A 19 2.26 -10.80 -6.25
N ALA A 20 1.67 -9.78 -5.64
CA ALA A 20 2.33 -8.49 -5.47
C ALA A 20 3.62 -8.60 -4.63
N TRP A 21 3.63 -9.40 -3.57
CA TRP A 21 4.84 -9.63 -2.77
C TRP A 21 5.99 -10.23 -3.57
N ARG A 22 5.71 -11.14 -4.52
CA ARG A 22 6.75 -11.77 -5.35
C ARG A 22 7.15 -10.90 -6.53
N GLY A 23 6.18 -10.31 -7.22
CA GLY A 23 6.38 -9.49 -8.42
C GLY A 23 7.00 -8.13 -8.12
N GLU A 24 6.46 -7.42 -7.12
CA GLU A 24 6.76 -6.00 -6.94
C GLU A 24 7.76 -5.71 -5.85
N LYS A 25 8.87 -5.05 -6.23
CA LYS A 25 9.90 -4.57 -5.29
C LYS A 25 9.34 -3.46 -4.38
N SER A 26 8.57 -2.54 -4.95
CA SER A 26 7.91 -1.44 -4.24
C SER A 26 6.99 -1.95 -3.13
N PHE A 27 6.15 -2.95 -3.41
CA PHE A 27 5.28 -3.58 -2.41
C PHE A 27 6.07 -4.09 -1.20
N ARG A 28 7.17 -4.83 -1.43
CA ARG A 28 8.04 -5.31 -0.35
C ARG A 28 8.68 -4.18 0.45
N GLN A 29 9.13 -3.12 -0.22
CA GLN A 29 9.68 -1.93 0.45
C GLN A 29 8.64 -1.27 1.35
N GLN A 30 7.41 -1.10 0.88
CA GLN A 30 6.33 -0.50 1.68
C GLN A 30 5.95 -1.37 2.88
N CYS A 31 6.00 -2.70 2.75
CA CYS A 31 5.83 -3.59 3.91
C CYS A 31 6.95 -3.41 4.95
N ILE A 32 8.20 -3.26 4.52
CA ILE A 32 9.34 -2.99 5.43
C ILE A 32 9.14 -1.66 6.15
N VAL A 33 8.72 -0.62 5.42
CA VAL A 33 8.39 0.69 6.01
C VAL A 33 7.26 0.56 7.05
N ALA A 34 6.19 -0.16 6.72
CA ALA A 34 5.08 -0.39 7.65
C ALA A 34 5.53 -1.15 8.92
N LEU A 35 6.40 -2.15 8.80
CA LEU A 35 7.00 -2.84 9.94
C LEU A 35 7.85 -1.89 10.79
N GLY A 36 8.64 -1.01 10.16
CA GLY A 36 9.41 0.03 10.84
C GLY A 36 8.52 0.99 11.63
N VAL A 37 7.40 1.42 11.05
CA VAL A 37 6.39 2.26 11.72
C VAL A 37 5.82 1.55 12.95
N VAL A 38 5.45 0.27 12.84
CA VAL A 38 4.95 -0.52 13.98
C VAL A 38 6.01 -0.61 15.09
N PHE A 39 7.27 -0.86 14.74
CA PHE A 39 8.36 -0.92 15.72
C PHE A 39 8.52 0.41 16.47
N ILE A 40 8.48 1.54 15.76
CA ILE A 40 8.58 2.88 16.36
C ILE A 40 7.39 3.16 17.27
N LEU A 41 6.18 2.77 16.87
CA LEU A 41 4.98 2.90 17.68
C LEU A 41 5.07 2.07 18.98
N LEU A 42 5.55 0.83 18.90
CA LEU A 42 5.78 -0.02 20.07
C LEU A 42 6.84 0.57 21.03
N TRP A 43 7.90 1.17 20.47
CA TRP A 43 8.97 1.79 21.25
C TRP A 43 8.49 3.06 21.97
N ARG A 44 7.84 3.98 21.23
CA ARG A 44 7.43 5.30 21.73
C ARG A 44 6.14 5.27 22.57
N ARG A 45 5.34 4.21 22.44
CA ARG A 45 4.05 4.02 23.15
C ARG A 45 3.16 5.27 23.15
N PRO A 46 2.89 5.87 21.98
CA PRO A 46 2.08 7.08 21.91
C PRO A 46 0.59 6.80 22.14
N ALA A 47 -0.21 7.87 22.21
CA ALA A 47 -1.66 7.76 22.22
C ALA A 47 -2.20 6.95 21.02
N LEU A 48 -3.28 6.19 21.23
CA LEU A 48 -3.88 5.28 20.25
C LEU A 48 -4.28 5.94 18.93
N VAL A 49 -4.52 7.25 18.92
CA VAL A 49 -4.80 8.01 17.69
C VAL A 49 -3.63 7.92 16.70
N TRP A 50 -2.39 7.94 17.17
CA TRP A 50 -1.21 7.85 16.30
C TRP A 50 -1.06 6.46 15.69
N TRP A 51 -1.42 5.42 16.44
CA TRP A 51 -1.52 4.06 15.91
C TRP A 51 -2.54 3.98 14.79
N ALA A 52 -3.76 4.48 15.02
CA ALA A 52 -4.82 4.44 14.03
C ALA A 52 -4.43 5.18 12.74
N LEU A 53 -3.89 6.40 12.84
CA LEU A 53 -3.51 7.21 11.69
C LEU A 53 -2.37 6.57 10.87
N LEU A 54 -1.30 6.13 11.54
CA LEU A 54 -0.14 5.58 10.85
C LEU A 54 -0.43 4.20 10.25
N LEU A 55 -1.12 3.32 10.99
CA LEU A 55 -1.50 2.00 10.47
C LEU A 55 -2.50 2.11 9.31
N LEU A 56 -3.47 3.02 9.40
CA LEU A 56 -4.41 3.27 8.31
C LEU A 56 -3.66 3.75 7.06
N ASN A 57 -2.73 4.71 7.20
CA ASN A 57 -1.98 5.21 6.05
C ASN A 57 -1.07 4.12 5.44
N CYS A 58 -0.36 3.32 6.26
CA CYS A 58 0.40 2.16 5.75
C CYS A 58 -0.50 1.17 5.00
N GLY A 59 -1.70 0.90 5.53
CA GLY A 59 -2.69 0.05 4.86
C GLY A 59 -3.16 0.62 3.53
N LEU A 60 -3.40 1.93 3.44
CA LEU A 60 -3.78 2.60 2.21
C LEU A 60 -2.67 2.55 1.15
N VAL A 61 -1.41 2.77 1.53
CA VAL A 61 -0.27 2.66 0.61
C VAL A 61 -0.17 1.24 0.03
N LEU A 62 -0.24 0.22 0.88
CA LEU A 62 -0.20 -1.19 0.43
C LEU A 62 -1.40 -1.55 -0.45
N ALA A 63 -2.58 -1.06 -0.13
CA ALA A 63 -3.77 -1.27 -0.95
C ALA A 63 -3.63 -0.59 -2.33
N ALA A 64 -3.13 0.65 -2.38
CA ALA A 64 -2.87 1.35 -3.62
C ALA A 64 -1.82 0.65 -4.47
N GLU A 65 -0.78 0.10 -3.85
CA GLU A 65 0.24 -0.70 -4.55
C GLU A 65 -0.39 -1.97 -5.17
N LEU A 66 -1.24 -2.70 -4.44
CA LEU A 66 -1.98 -3.85 -4.98
C LEU A 66 -2.87 -3.47 -6.16
N PHE A 67 -3.55 -2.32 -6.08
CA PHE A 67 -4.35 -1.82 -7.19
C PHE A 67 -3.48 -1.42 -8.38
N ASN A 68 -2.31 -0.82 -8.15
CA ASN A 68 -1.36 -0.48 -9.20
C ASN A 68 -0.88 -1.74 -9.92
N THR A 69 -0.44 -2.77 -9.18
CA THR A 69 -0.03 -4.07 -9.75
C THR A 69 -1.17 -4.73 -10.54
N ALA A 70 -2.40 -4.69 -10.00
CA ALA A 70 -3.56 -5.24 -10.70
C ALA A 70 -3.88 -4.50 -12.00
N LEU A 71 -3.79 -3.15 -11.98
CA LEU A 71 -3.98 -2.30 -13.14
C LEU A 71 -2.91 -2.57 -14.20
N GLU A 72 -1.64 -2.63 -13.81
CA GLU A 72 -0.52 -2.94 -14.70
C GLU A 72 -0.71 -4.29 -15.39
N HIS A 73 -0.99 -5.36 -14.63
CA HIS A 73 -1.25 -6.67 -15.20
C HIS A 73 -2.46 -6.71 -16.15
N ALA A 74 -3.54 -5.99 -15.81
CA ALA A 74 -4.72 -5.92 -16.66
C ALA A 74 -4.42 -5.20 -17.99
N LEU A 75 -3.72 -4.07 -17.92
CA LEU A 75 -3.38 -3.27 -19.10
C LEU A 75 -2.34 -3.96 -19.99
N ASP A 76 -1.34 -4.60 -19.40
CA ASP A 76 -0.32 -5.36 -20.14
C ASP A 76 -0.92 -6.56 -20.88
N HIS A 77 -1.99 -7.15 -20.33
CA HIS A 77 -2.73 -8.21 -21.00
C HIS A 77 -3.60 -7.68 -22.16
N LEU A 78 -4.23 -6.51 -21.98
CA LEU A 78 -5.16 -5.93 -22.96
C LEU A 78 -4.46 -5.29 -24.17
N SER A 79 -3.25 -4.79 -24.03
CA SER A 79 -2.50 -4.20 -25.13
C SER A 79 -1.00 -4.43 -24.94
N PRO A 80 -0.46 -5.48 -25.58
CA PRO A 80 0.97 -5.77 -25.56
C PRO A 80 1.82 -4.66 -26.18
N GLU A 81 1.23 -3.87 -27.10
CA GLU A 81 1.85 -2.69 -27.69
C GLU A 81 1.62 -1.45 -26.81
N ARG A 82 2.66 -0.63 -26.63
CA ARG A 82 2.59 0.60 -25.81
C ARG A 82 1.64 1.62 -26.45
N HIS A 83 0.45 1.77 -25.88
CA HIS A 83 -0.50 2.82 -26.23
C HIS A 83 -0.35 4.04 -25.29
N PRO A 84 -0.35 5.29 -25.78
CA PRO A 84 -0.19 6.48 -24.95
C PRO A 84 -1.19 6.57 -23.77
N ALA A 85 -2.45 6.18 -24.00
CA ALA A 85 -3.47 6.18 -22.95
C ALA A 85 -3.18 5.17 -21.81
N ILE A 86 -2.53 4.04 -22.12
CA ILE A 86 -2.14 3.03 -21.12
C ILE A 86 -1.01 3.55 -20.26
N GLN A 87 -0.07 4.28 -20.86
CA GLN A 87 0.98 4.96 -20.12
C GLN A 87 0.39 5.94 -19.11
N VAL A 88 -0.57 6.77 -19.52
CA VAL A 88 -1.26 7.70 -18.61
C VAL A 88 -1.93 6.95 -17.45
N ALA A 89 -2.62 5.83 -17.72
CA ALA A 89 -3.26 5.04 -16.67
C ALA A 89 -2.25 4.47 -15.66
N LYS A 90 -1.10 3.96 -16.13
CA LYS A 90 -0.01 3.48 -15.28
C LYS A 90 0.62 4.61 -14.45
N ASP A 91 0.86 5.76 -15.07
CA ASP A 91 1.42 6.94 -14.41
C ASP A 91 0.47 7.44 -13.30
N CYS A 92 -0.84 7.42 -13.53
CA CYS A 92 -1.83 7.74 -12.50
C CYS A 92 -1.83 6.74 -11.34
N GLY A 93 -1.69 5.44 -11.63
CA GLY A 93 -1.57 4.39 -10.62
C GLY A 93 -0.35 4.58 -9.72
N ALA A 94 0.82 4.79 -10.31
CA ALA A 94 2.05 5.13 -9.60
C ALA A 94 1.93 6.45 -8.81
N GLY A 95 1.27 7.46 -9.40
CA GLY A 95 0.98 8.73 -8.75
C GLY A 95 0.13 8.59 -7.49
N ALA A 96 -0.87 7.69 -7.48
CA ALA A 96 -1.68 7.42 -6.31
C ALA A 96 -0.86 6.84 -5.15
N VAL A 97 0.04 5.88 -5.44
CA VAL A 97 0.98 5.32 -4.45
C VAL A 97 1.90 6.40 -3.90
N LEU A 98 2.43 7.26 -4.77
CA LEU A 98 3.30 8.37 -4.39
C LEU A 98 2.59 9.34 -3.43
N LEU A 99 1.37 9.75 -3.76
CA LEU A 99 0.58 10.66 -2.91
C LEU A 99 0.34 10.07 -1.53
N LEU A 100 -0.06 8.79 -1.43
CA LEU A 100 -0.28 8.13 -0.14
C LEU A 100 1.02 7.92 0.66
N SER A 101 2.13 7.71 -0.04
CA SER A 101 3.45 7.62 0.59
C SER A 101 3.84 8.98 1.18
N LEU A 102 3.60 10.07 0.44
CA LEU A 102 3.88 11.43 0.90
C LEU A 102 3.00 11.82 2.10
N THR A 103 1.70 11.50 2.07
CA THR A 103 0.83 11.73 3.24
C THR A 103 1.31 10.94 4.44
N GLY A 104 1.81 9.71 4.24
CA GLY A 104 2.43 8.92 5.30
C GLY A 104 3.63 9.60 5.95
N VAL A 105 4.51 10.17 5.14
CA VAL A 105 5.65 10.97 5.62
C VAL A 105 5.15 12.18 6.42
N CYS A 106 4.16 12.93 5.92
CA CYS A 106 3.60 14.07 6.64
C CYS A 106 2.99 13.68 8.00
N VAL A 107 2.20 12.60 8.05
CA VAL A 107 1.60 12.09 9.29
C VAL A 107 2.70 11.62 10.26
N PHE A 108 3.74 10.97 9.76
CA PHE A 108 4.87 10.53 10.59
C PHE A 108 5.66 11.71 11.16
N ILE A 109 5.87 12.78 10.38
CA ILE A 109 6.49 14.02 10.89
C ILE A 109 5.61 14.65 11.98
N ALA A 110 4.29 14.74 11.76
CA ALA A 110 3.37 15.27 12.76
C ALA A 110 3.40 14.44 14.07
N PHE A 111 3.47 13.12 13.95
CA PHE A 111 3.67 12.20 15.06
C PHE A 111 4.96 12.49 15.83
N LEU A 112 6.10 12.63 15.13
CA LEU A 112 7.38 12.92 15.76
C LEU A 112 7.35 14.26 16.50
N VAL A 113 6.80 15.31 15.88
CA VAL A 113 6.66 16.63 16.51
C VAL A 113 5.80 16.57 17.78
N ALA A 114 4.67 15.86 17.73
CA ALA A 114 3.76 15.75 18.86
C ALA A 114 4.36 14.93 20.03
N THR A 115 5.15 13.91 19.72
CA THR A 115 5.75 13.01 20.72
C THR A 115 7.17 13.40 21.14
N TRP A 116 7.76 14.44 20.55
CA TRP A 116 9.12 14.88 20.87
C TRP A 116 9.27 15.37 22.32
N ARG A 117 8.19 15.87 22.93
CA ARG A 117 8.20 16.47 24.26
C ARG A 117 7.76 15.54 25.40
N THR A 118 7.40 14.30 25.09
CA THR A 118 6.94 13.26 26.04
C THR A 118 7.98 12.17 26.16
#